data_AF-A0A3N5MLD2-F1
#
_entry.id   AF-A0A3N5MLD2-F1
#
_cell.length_a   1.000
_cell.length_b   1.000
_cell.length_c   1.000
_cell.angle_alpha   90.00
_cell.angle_beta   90.00
_cell.angle_gamma   90.00
#
_symmetry.space_group_name_H-M   'P 1'
#
loop_
_entity.id
_entity.type
_entity.pdbx_description
1 polymer ?
#
loop_
_entity_poly.entity_id
_entity_poly.type
_entity_poly.pdbx_seq_one_letter_code
_entity_poly.pdbx_strand_id
1 'polypeptide(L)'
;MKRPPRPSKSSVKNWKRPPPGRKLKTPTPFFSERNFAFSRRDIMAPKTKSVVEEATNGKEPNPLLEASRKVLLASIGAVALAQDEIEDFVEKLVERGEIAEKDGKKLVREVMDKRRKTTKNAEDEMSKRVEGVLDRMNVPTKADIEALSDKIATLTKKIDELKKTPA
;
A
#
# COMPACT_ATOMS: atom_id res chain seq x y z
N MET A 1 16.80 -15.59 45.07
CA MET A 1 17.94 -16.12 44.29
C MET A 1 18.16 -17.60 44.59
N LYS A 2 17.91 -18.52 43.64
CA LYS A 2 18.58 -19.84 43.57
C LYS A 2 18.65 -20.27 42.10
N ARG A 3 19.86 -20.36 41.54
CA ARG A 3 20.07 -20.90 40.17
C ARG A 3 19.93 -22.42 40.23
N PRO A 4 19.33 -23.09 39.21
CA PRO A 4 19.32 -24.55 39.15
C PRO A 4 20.74 -25.11 38.93
N PRO A 5 21.05 -26.32 39.41
CA PRO A 5 22.38 -26.91 39.34
C PRO A 5 22.73 -27.30 37.89
N ARG A 6 24.02 -27.18 37.54
CA ARG A 6 24.53 -27.60 36.22
C ARG A 6 24.55 -29.14 36.14
N PRO A 7 24.11 -29.75 35.03
CA PRO A 7 24.23 -31.19 34.86
C PRO A 7 25.70 -31.63 34.76
N SER A 8 26.00 -32.72 35.46
CA SER A 8 27.29 -33.40 35.53
C SER A 8 27.69 -34.02 34.19
N LYS A 9 28.98 -33.92 33.82
CA LYS A 9 29.57 -34.32 32.54
C LYS A 9 29.69 -35.86 32.31
N SER A 10 28.95 -36.70 33.03
CA SER A 10 29.10 -38.16 32.94
C SER A 10 28.03 -38.90 32.14
N SER A 11 27.03 -38.21 31.58
CA SER A 11 25.94 -38.86 30.82
C SER A 11 25.92 -38.47 29.34
N VAL A 12 27.05 -38.67 28.65
CA VAL A 12 27.13 -38.66 27.18
C VAL A 12 27.52 -40.06 26.73
N LYS A 13 26.56 -40.98 26.68
CA LYS A 13 26.77 -42.29 26.05
C LYS A 13 25.57 -42.72 25.22
N ASN A 14 25.88 -42.90 23.93
CA ASN A 14 25.32 -43.88 23.02
C ASN A 14 24.03 -43.52 22.25
N TRP A 15 24.20 -42.74 21.17
CA TRP A 15 23.28 -42.80 20.03
C TRP A 15 23.96 -43.51 18.85
N LYS A 16 23.57 -44.78 18.64
CA LYS A 16 23.86 -45.51 17.40
C LYS A 16 23.05 -44.90 16.27
N ARG A 17 23.70 -44.51 15.17
CA ARG A 17 23.04 -44.05 13.94
C ARG A 17 22.27 -45.22 13.29
N PRO A 18 21.04 -45.03 12.78
CA PRO A 18 20.33 -46.08 12.06
C PRO A 18 20.85 -46.22 10.61
N PRO A 19 20.80 -47.43 10.01
CA PRO A 19 21.26 -47.66 8.65
C PRO A 19 20.25 -47.13 7.60
N PRO A 20 20.70 -46.74 6.39
CA PRO A 20 19.81 -46.19 5.37
C PRO A 20 19.13 -47.29 4.53
N GLY A 21 17.85 -47.12 4.26
CA GLY A 21 17.17 -47.72 3.09
C GLY A 21 16.33 -48.97 3.33
N ARG A 22 15.03 -48.80 3.64
CA ARG A 22 13.95 -49.70 3.21
C ARG A 22 12.72 -48.85 2.87
N LYS A 23 12.20 -48.99 1.63
CA LYS A 23 10.99 -48.29 1.18
C LYS A 23 9.78 -48.79 1.99
N LEU A 24 9.19 -47.93 2.80
CA LEU A 24 7.93 -48.20 3.50
C LEU A 24 6.77 -48.07 2.51
N LYS A 25 6.14 -49.20 2.15
CA LYS A 25 4.78 -49.21 1.59
C LYS A 25 3.84 -48.78 2.71
N THR A 26 3.21 -47.62 2.59
CA THR A 26 2.14 -47.19 3.50
C THR A 26 0.87 -48.01 3.20
N PRO A 27 0.28 -48.71 4.18
CA PRO A 27 -1.06 -49.27 4.00
C PRO A 27 -2.08 -48.12 4.01
N THR A 28 -3.01 -48.18 3.05
CA THR A 28 -4.20 -47.32 2.95
C THR A 28 -4.98 -47.26 4.27
N PRO A 29 -5.46 -46.08 4.72
CA PRO A 29 -6.36 -46.02 5.86
C PRO A 29 -7.73 -46.62 5.51
N PHE A 30 -8.00 -47.79 6.06
CA PHE A 30 -9.33 -48.37 6.23
C PHE A 30 -10.05 -47.57 7.32
N PHE A 31 -10.80 -46.53 6.95
CA PHE A 31 -11.75 -45.90 7.87
C PHE A 31 -13.06 -45.62 7.13
N SER A 32 -14.10 -46.28 7.63
CA SER A 32 -15.43 -46.44 7.09
C SER A 32 -16.19 -45.14 6.88
N GLU A 33 -16.94 -45.12 5.79
CA GLU A 33 -17.94 -44.17 5.36
C GLU A 33 -18.83 -43.61 6.50
N ARG A 34 -18.96 -42.28 6.52
CA ARG A 34 -20.22 -41.62 6.87
C ARG A 34 -20.37 -40.39 5.98
N ASN A 35 -21.23 -40.52 4.99
CA ASN A 35 -21.67 -39.46 4.09
C ASN A 35 -22.29 -38.30 4.89
N PHE A 36 -21.70 -37.10 4.81
CA PHE A 36 -22.39 -35.85 5.10
C PHE A 36 -22.12 -34.89 3.94
N ALA A 37 -23.01 -34.94 2.96
CA ALA A 37 -23.03 -34.01 1.84
C ALA A 37 -23.50 -32.64 2.36
N PHE A 38 -22.56 -31.71 2.59
CA PHE A 38 -22.91 -30.30 2.83
C PHE A 38 -22.92 -29.56 1.48
N SER A 39 -24.14 -29.24 1.05
CA SER A 39 -24.49 -28.57 -0.20
C SER A 39 -23.68 -27.27 -0.40
N ARG A 40 -22.88 -27.21 -1.47
CA ARG A 40 -22.26 -25.96 -1.97
C ARG A 40 -23.23 -25.20 -2.88
N ARG A 41 -24.37 -24.76 -2.33
CA ARG A 41 -25.18 -23.70 -2.94
C ARG A 41 -25.62 -22.79 -1.80
N ASP A 42 -25.54 -21.49 -2.06
CA ASP A 42 -25.97 -20.40 -1.17
C ASP A 42 -24.92 -19.88 -0.18
N ILE A 43 -23.83 -19.29 -0.70
CA ILE A 43 -23.39 -17.97 -0.19
C ILE A 43 -23.03 -17.09 -1.39
N MET A 44 -23.99 -16.24 -1.75
CA MET A 44 -23.85 -15.08 -2.60
C MET A 44 -22.85 -14.11 -1.94
N ALA A 45 -21.63 -14.05 -2.44
CA ALA A 45 -20.67 -13.02 -2.03
C ALA A 45 -20.99 -11.71 -2.77
N PRO A 46 -21.13 -10.56 -2.06
CA PRO A 46 -21.44 -9.28 -2.68
C PRO A 46 -20.29 -8.82 -3.59
N LYS A 47 -20.67 -8.23 -4.71
CA LYS A 47 -19.76 -7.57 -5.66
C LYS A 47 -18.95 -6.47 -4.98
N THR A 48 -17.71 -6.77 -4.63
CA THR A 48 -16.66 -5.75 -4.49
C THR A 48 -15.71 -5.90 -5.66
N LYS A 49 -15.98 -5.14 -6.74
CA LYS A 49 -14.97 -4.84 -7.76
C LYS A 49 -13.89 -3.97 -7.12
N SER A 50 -12.99 -4.58 -6.36
CA SER A 50 -11.65 -4.01 -6.16
C SER A 50 -10.83 -4.37 -7.39
N VAL A 51 -11.05 -3.64 -8.48
CA VAL A 51 -10.05 -3.58 -9.56
C VAL A 51 -9.06 -2.52 -9.11
N VAL A 52 -7.95 -2.97 -8.52
CA VAL A 52 -6.65 -2.36 -8.81
C VAL A 52 -5.68 -3.53 -8.92
N GLU A 53 -5.57 -4.03 -10.15
CA GLU A 53 -4.42 -4.85 -10.53
C GLU A 53 -3.13 -4.07 -10.33
N GLU A 54 -2.09 -4.81 -9.98
CA GLU A 54 -0.70 -4.36 -9.93
C GLU A 54 -0.30 -3.62 -11.21
N ALA A 55 0.18 -2.39 -11.05
CA ALA A 55 1.21 -1.85 -11.94
C ALA A 55 1.94 -0.70 -11.24
N THR A 56 3.07 -1.00 -10.60
CA THR A 56 4.31 -0.25 -10.85
C THR A 56 5.49 -1.18 -10.64
N ASN A 57 6.02 -1.56 -11.78
CA ASN A 57 7.24 -2.31 -12.06
C ASN A 57 8.47 -1.84 -11.24
N GLY A 58 9.19 -2.82 -10.69
CA GLY A 58 10.65 -2.84 -10.57
C GLY A 58 11.36 -1.63 -9.95
N LYS A 59 11.45 -1.58 -8.62
CA LYS A 59 12.65 -1.11 -7.90
C LYS A 59 12.49 -1.44 -6.43
N GLU A 60 13.59 -1.82 -5.78
CA GLU A 60 13.62 -2.34 -4.41
C GLU A 60 12.66 -1.57 -3.48
N PRO A 61 11.68 -2.27 -2.86
CA PRO A 61 10.65 -1.59 -2.10
C PRO A 61 11.29 -1.13 -0.80
N ASN A 62 11.68 0.13 -0.75
CA ASN A 62 11.89 0.81 0.52
C ASN A 62 10.57 0.63 1.29
N PRO A 63 10.55 -0.13 2.40
CA PRO A 63 9.30 -0.46 3.10
C PRO A 63 8.58 0.81 3.57
N LEU A 64 9.33 1.89 3.79
CA LEU A 64 8.81 3.23 4.08
C LEU A 64 8.07 3.88 2.90
N LEU A 65 8.51 3.66 1.66
CA LEU A 65 7.87 4.21 0.46
C LEU A 65 6.57 3.47 0.11
N GLU A 66 6.55 2.15 0.30
CA GLU A 66 5.33 1.35 0.17
C GLU A 66 4.30 1.70 1.25
N ALA A 67 4.75 1.90 2.50
CA ALA A 67 3.89 2.33 3.59
C ALA A 67 3.30 3.73 3.35
N SER A 68 4.13 4.70 2.93
CA SER A 68 3.65 6.06 2.64
C SER A 68 2.67 6.09 1.46
N ARG A 69 2.93 5.31 0.41
CA ARG A 69 2.00 5.16 -0.73
C ARG A 69 0.66 4.61 -0.30
N LYS A 70 0.63 3.56 0.55
CA LYS A 70 -0.61 2.98 1.08
C LYS A 70 -1.38 3.98 1.92
N VAL A 71 -0.70 4.72 2.79
CA VAL A 71 -1.33 5.77 3.61
C VAL A 71 -1.91 6.87 2.73
N LEU A 72 -1.18 7.34 1.71
CA LEU A 72 -1.66 8.33 0.76
C LEU A 72 -2.89 7.84 -0.01
N LEU A 73 -2.84 6.63 -0.58
CA LEU A 73 -3.98 6.05 -1.30
C LEU A 73 -5.21 5.86 -0.39
N ALA A 74 -5.00 5.39 0.84
CA ALA A 74 -6.08 5.28 1.82
C ALA A 74 -6.65 6.65 2.20
N SER A 75 -5.82 7.68 2.34
CA SER A 75 -6.27 9.04 2.66
C SER A 75 -7.10 9.65 1.54
N ILE A 76 -6.69 9.48 0.28
CA ILE A 76 -7.44 9.94 -0.90
C ILE A 76 -8.77 9.17 -0.97
N GLY A 77 -8.76 7.85 -0.76
CA GLY A 77 -9.96 7.04 -0.74
C GLY A 77 -10.94 7.42 0.38
N ALA A 78 -10.45 7.69 1.59
CA ALA A 78 -11.28 8.12 2.71
C ALA A 78 -11.95 9.49 2.47
N VAL A 79 -11.24 10.43 1.85
CA VAL A 79 -11.82 11.75 1.48
C VAL A 79 -12.84 11.64 0.37
N ALA A 80 -12.66 10.70 -0.58
CA ALA A 80 -13.66 10.42 -1.61
C ALA A 80 -14.95 9.87 -1.00
N LEU A 81 -14.86 8.84 -0.14
CA LEU A 81 -16.02 8.28 0.55
C LEU A 81 -16.75 9.32 1.43
N ALA A 82 -16.00 10.14 2.15
CA ALA A 82 -16.58 11.18 2.99
C ALA A 82 -17.32 12.26 2.19
N GLN A 83 -17.02 12.47 0.90
CA GLN A 83 -17.76 13.43 0.08
C GLN A 83 -19.18 12.95 -0.21
N ASP A 84 -19.33 11.67 -0.56
CA ASP A 84 -20.64 11.07 -0.83
C ASP A 84 -21.49 11.02 0.45
N GLU A 85 -20.89 10.67 1.59
CA GLU A 85 -21.59 10.55 2.88
C GLU A 85 -22.09 11.89 3.45
N ILE A 86 -21.52 13.03 3.03
CA ILE A 86 -21.93 14.35 3.50
C ILE A 86 -23.34 14.70 3.03
N GLU A 87 -23.71 14.33 1.79
CA GLU A 87 -25.03 14.60 1.25
C GLU A 87 -26.09 13.78 2.01
N ASP A 88 -25.84 12.49 2.20
CA ASP A 88 -26.69 11.58 2.99
C ASP A 88 -26.83 12.01 4.45
N PHE A 89 -25.76 12.53 5.05
CA PHE A 89 -25.80 13.05 6.42
C PHE A 89 -26.69 14.29 6.53
N VAL A 90 -26.57 15.22 5.59
CA VAL A 90 -27.41 16.42 5.55
C VAL A 90 -28.87 16.05 5.26
N GLU A 91 -29.11 15.09 4.37
CA GLU A 91 -30.46 14.59 4.08
C GLU A 91 -31.12 13.97 5.33
N LYS A 92 -30.39 13.14 6.07
CA LYS A 92 -30.88 12.58 7.36
C LYS A 92 -31.23 13.65 8.38
N LEU A 93 -30.47 14.75 8.44
CA LEU A 93 -30.78 15.87 9.33
C LEU A 93 -32.03 16.64 8.89
N VAL A 94 -32.26 16.75 7.59
CA VAL A 94 -33.50 17.34 7.03
C VAL A 94 -34.70 16.43 7.32
N GLU A 95 -34.58 15.12 7.11
CA GLU A 95 -35.63 14.14 7.39
C GLU A 95 -36.04 14.11 8.87
N ARG A 96 -35.06 14.26 9.77
CA ARG A 96 -35.30 14.37 11.22
C ARG A 96 -35.91 15.70 11.64
N GLY A 97 -36.03 16.66 10.72
CA GLY A 97 -36.50 18.02 11.00
C GLY A 97 -35.50 18.86 11.81
N GLU A 98 -34.24 18.43 11.92
CA GLU A 98 -33.18 19.18 12.61
C GLU A 98 -32.72 20.39 11.77
N ILE A 99 -32.93 20.35 10.44
CA ILE A 99 -32.68 21.46 9.53
C ILE A 99 -33.73 21.54 8.43
N ALA A 100 -33.96 22.75 7.91
CA ALA A 100 -34.78 22.92 6.72
C ALA A 100 -34.06 22.42 5.46
N GLU A 101 -34.80 21.84 4.51
CA GLU A 101 -34.25 21.34 3.24
C GLU A 101 -33.44 22.40 2.48
N LYS A 102 -33.92 23.65 2.50
CA LYS A 102 -33.23 24.79 1.89
C LYS A 102 -31.89 25.08 2.55
N ASP A 103 -31.81 24.96 3.87
CA ASP A 103 -30.58 25.21 4.64
C ASP A 103 -29.57 24.08 4.47
N GLY A 104 -30.02 22.83 4.41
CA GLY A 104 -29.18 21.67 4.09
C GLY A 104 -28.52 21.80 2.71
N LYS A 105 -29.31 22.11 1.67
CA LYS A 105 -28.79 22.36 0.31
C LYS A 105 -27.81 23.53 0.26
N LYS A 106 -28.05 24.59 1.06
CA LYS A 106 -27.15 25.74 1.16
C LYS A 106 -25.82 25.38 1.83
N LEU A 107 -25.86 24.58 2.90
CA LEU A 107 -24.67 24.08 3.60
C LEU A 107 -23.74 23.29 2.68
N VAL A 108 -24.28 22.32 1.93
CA VAL A 108 -23.48 21.53 0.97
C VAL A 108 -22.80 22.44 -0.06
N ARG A 109 -23.56 23.40 -0.63
CA ARG A 109 -23.02 24.36 -1.61
C ARG A 109 -21.94 25.25 -1.02
N GLU A 110 -22.15 25.83 0.16
CA GLU A 110 -21.17 26.69 0.82
C GLU A 110 -19.86 25.94 1.12
N VAL A 111 -19.95 24.69 1.58
CA VAL A 111 -18.78 23.84 1.83
C VAL A 111 -18.04 23.55 0.52
N MET A 112 -18.75 23.22 -0.55
CA MET A 112 -18.15 22.96 -1.86
C MET A 112 -17.49 24.20 -2.46
N ASP A 113 -18.15 25.36 -2.39
CA ASP A 113 -17.61 26.62 -2.90
C ASP A 113 -16.39 27.09 -2.09
N LYS A 114 -16.44 26.92 -0.76
CA LYS A 114 -15.30 27.25 0.10
C LYS A 114 -14.13 26.32 -0.14
N ARG A 115 -14.36 25.01 -0.33
CA ARG A 115 -13.32 24.07 -0.77
C ARG A 115 -12.71 24.55 -2.08
N ARG A 116 -13.48 24.77 -3.15
CA ARG A 116 -12.94 25.21 -4.45
C ARG A 116 -12.03 26.45 -4.36
N LYS A 117 -12.39 27.43 -3.53
CA LYS A 117 -11.59 28.65 -3.32
C LYS A 117 -10.33 28.38 -2.50
N THR A 118 -10.44 27.58 -1.45
CA THR A 118 -9.30 27.27 -0.56
C THR A 118 -8.34 26.27 -1.19
N THR A 119 -8.81 25.30 -1.97
CA THR A 119 -7.98 24.27 -2.60
C THR A 119 -6.93 24.89 -3.52
N LYS A 120 -7.27 25.90 -4.35
CA LYS A 120 -6.29 26.53 -5.25
C LYS A 120 -5.10 27.16 -4.51
N ASN A 121 -5.37 27.94 -3.46
CA ASN A 121 -4.31 28.57 -2.67
C ASN A 121 -3.56 27.54 -1.82
N ALA A 122 -4.28 26.52 -1.32
CA ALA A 122 -3.69 25.46 -0.52
C ALA A 122 -2.82 24.52 -1.35
N GLU A 123 -3.14 24.27 -2.63
CA GLU A 123 -2.33 23.46 -3.55
C GLU A 123 -0.96 24.08 -3.77
N ASP A 124 -0.89 25.39 -4.02
CA ASP A 124 0.39 26.10 -4.22
C ASP A 124 1.24 26.10 -2.93
N GLU A 125 0.64 26.36 -1.78
CA GLU A 125 1.36 26.29 -0.49
C GLU A 125 1.79 24.86 -0.15
N MET A 126 0.93 23.87 -0.42
CA MET A 126 1.22 22.46 -0.18
C MET A 126 2.36 22.00 -1.07
N SER A 127 2.38 22.36 -2.36
CA SER A 127 3.46 22.00 -3.29
C SER A 127 4.81 22.52 -2.78
N LYS A 128 4.88 23.79 -2.37
CA LYS A 128 6.10 24.39 -1.78
C LYS A 128 6.54 23.68 -0.50
N ARG A 129 5.59 23.31 0.37
CA ARG A 129 5.89 22.58 1.62
C ARG A 129 6.42 21.18 1.33
N VAL A 130 5.82 20.48 0.36
CA VAL A 130 6.24 19.14 -0.05
C VAL A 130 7.63 19.20 -0.67
N GLU A 131 7.88 20.14 -1.60
CA GLU A 131 9.21 20.39 -2.17
C GLU A 131 10.26 20.63 -1.08
N GLY A 132 9.99 21.53 -0.12
CA GLY A 132 10.93 21.80 0.97
C GLY A 132 11.18 20.60 1.91
N VAL A 133 10.24 19.67 2.04
CA VAL A 133 10.45 18.42 2.78
C VAL A 133 11.27 17.43 1.96
N LEU A 134 11.00 17.31 0.66
CA LEU A 134 11.75 16.44 -0.26
C LEU A 134 13.23 16.87 -0.33
N ASP A 135 13.48 18.17 -0.40
CA ASP A 135 14.84 18.75 -0.38
C ASP A 135 15.60 18.36 0.90
N ARG A 136 14.96 18.48 2.07
CA ARG A 136 15.56 18.11 3.36
C ARG A 136 15.83 16.62 3.50
N MET A 137 15.02 15.79 2.83
CA MET A 137 15.19 14.34 2.79
C MET A 137 16.15 13.88 1.69
N ASN A 138 16.77 14.82 0.95
CA ASN A 138 17.69 14.53 -0.14
C ASN A 138 17.04 13.65 -1.24
N VAL A 139 15.71 13.77 -1.40
CA VAL A 139 14.93 13.02 -2.39
C VAL A 139 14.83 13.87 -3.65
N PRO A 140 15.55 13.53 -4.74
CA PRO A 140 15.49 14.30 -5.98
C PRO A 140 14.11 14.17 -6.64
N THR A 141 13.61 15.27 -7.19
CA THR A 141 12.35 15.25 -7.91
C THR A 141 12.52 14.58 -9.28
N LYS A 142 11.42 14.15 -9.89
CA LYS A 142 11.44 13.57 -11.25
C LYS A 142 11.98 14.57 -12.27
N ALA A 143 11.66 15.86 -12.10
CA ALA A 143 12.14 16.93 -12.98
C ALA A 143 13.66 17.09 -12.92
N ASP A 144 14.26 16.99 -11.71
CA ASP A 144 15.71 17.07 -11.54
C ASP A 144 16.43 15.93 -12.25
N ILE A 145 15.86 14.71 -12.18
CA ILE A 145 16.40 13.53 -12.85
C ILE A 145 16.37 13.70 -14.37
N GLU A 146 15.26 14.21 -14.92
CA GLU A 146 15.12 14.49 -16.35
C GLU A 146 16.10 15.57 -16.82
N ALA A 147 16.20 16.68 -16.07
CA ALA A 147 17.14 17.76 -16.38
C ALA A 147 18.61 17.30 -16.34
N LEU A 148 18.97 16.41 -15.41
CA LEU A 148 20.30 15.79 -15.37
C LEU A 148 20.52 14.85 -16.56
N SER A 149 19.51 14.06 -16.94
CA SER A 149 19.57 13.18 -18.11
C SER A 149 19.84 13.96 -19.40
N ASP A 150 19.18 15.09 -19.59
CA ASP A 150 19.38 15.95 -20.77
C ASP A 150 20.77 16.60 -20.79
N LYS A 151 21.26 17.03 -19.63
CA LYS A 151 22.64 17.54 -19.47
C LYS A 151 23.67 16.45 -19.80
N ILE A 152 23.44 15.22 -19.36
CA ILE A 152 24.31 14.09 -19.70
C ILE A 152 24.27 13.81 -21.20
N ALA A 153 23.08 13.79 -21.82
CA ALA A 153 22.94 13.55 -23.25
C ALA A 153 23.65 14.62 -24.11
N THR A 154 23.55 15.89 -23.71
CA THR A 154 24.25 17.00 -24.40
C THR A 154 25.76 16.94 -24.21
N LEU A 155 26.24 16.59 -23.01
CA LEU A 155 27.66 16.39 -22.75
C LEU A 155 28.22 15.21 -23.56
N THR A 156 27.51 14.08 -23.61
CA THR A 156 27.90 12.92 -24.42
C THR A 156 28.03 13.28 -25.90
N LYS A 157 27.09 14.05 -26.45
CA LYS A 157 27.17 14.53 -27.85
C LYS A 157 28.42 15.38 -28.10
N LYS A 158 28.72 16.33 -27.21
CA LYS A 158 29.92 17.19 -27.34
C LYS A 158 31.21 16.39 -27.25
N ILE A 159 31.27 15.38 -26.37
CA ILE A 159 32.43 14.49 -26.26
C ILE A 159 32.60 13.66 -27.55
N ASP A 160 31.51 13.16 -28.12
CA ASP A 160 31.55 12.38 -29.37
C ASP A 160 31.96 13.25 -30.58
N GLU A 161 31.52 14.51 -30.63
CA GLU A 161 31.94 15.49 -31.64
C GLU A 161 33.44 15.80 -31.56
N LEU A 162 33.95 16.01 -30.34
CA LEU A 162 35.39 16.22 -30.11
C LEU A 162 36.21 14.97 -30.44
N LYS A 163 35.73 13.77 -30.13
CA LYS A 163 36.40 12.50 -30.47
C LYS A 163 36.37 12.17 -31.96
N LYS A 164 35.40 12.71 -32.72
CA LYS A 164 35.28 12.55 -34.18
C LYS A 164 36.10 13.55 -34.98
N THR A 165 36.80 14.47 -34.31
CA THR A 165 37.83 15.30 -34.94
C THR A 165 39.18 14.59 -34.74
N PRO A 166 39.60 13.70 -35.65
CA PRO A 166 40.98 13.22 -35.64
C PRO A 166 41.92 14.40 -35.90
N ALA A 167 43.02 14.42 -35.15
CA ALA A 167 44.14 15.32 -35.33
C ALA A 167 44.77 15.17 -36.73
#